data_AF-A0A151F0J8-F1
#
_entry.id   AF-A0A151F0J8-F1
#
_cell.length_a   1.000
_cell.length_b   1.000
_cell.length_c   1.000
_cell.angle_alpha   90.00
_cell.angle_beta   90.00
_cell.angle_gamma   90.00
#
_symmetry.space_group_name_H-M   'P 1'
#
loop_
_entity.id
_entity.type
_entity.pdbx_description
1 polymer ?
#
loop_
_entity_poly.entity_id
_entity_poly.type
_entity_poly.pdbx_seq_one_letter_code
_entity_poly.pdbx_strand_id
1 'polypeptide(L)' 'MKFLLTIQICSAIMAQCTQPVEMGTYNSHYDCATAGFIKGMTALRELGEEYVNEKRMLMNFSCRSQETT' A
#
# COMPACT_ATOMS: atom_id res chain seq x y z
N MET A 1 -0.70 17.51 12.47
CA MET A 1 -1.28 16.15 12.34
C MET A 1 -0.39 15.35 11.40
N LYS A 2 -0.12 14.08 11.71
CA LYS A 2 0.68 13.19 10.86
C LYS A 2 -0.18 12.01 10.39
N PHE A 3 0.13 11.44 9.25
CA PHE A 3 -0.59 10.29 8.69
C PHE A 3 0.38 9.15 8.42
N LEU A 4 0.16 8.00 9.05
CA LEU A 4 0.93 6.79 8.85
C LEU A 4 0.39 6.04 7.61
N LEU A 5 1.27 5.79 6.66
CA LEU A 5 0.99 4.95 5.50
C LEU A 5 1.27 3.48 5.83
N THR A 6 0.27 2.65 5.65
CA THR A 6 0.40 1.19 5.74
C THR A 6 0.03 0.57 4.40
N ILE A 7 0.86 -0.33 3.87
CA ILE A 7 0.64 -1.03 2.60
C ILE A 7 0.50 -2.55 2.85
N GLN A 8 -0.33 -3.19 2.04
CA GLN A 8 -0.49 -4.63 1.95
C GLN A 8 -0.50 -5.07 0.49
N ILE A 9 0.20 -6.17 0.21
CA ILE A 9 0.18 -6.84 -1.08
C ILE A 9 -0.83 -7.98 -0.98
N CYS A 10 -1.80 -8.05 -1.87
CA CYS A 10 -2.86 -9.05 -1.82
C CYS A 10 -2.96 -9.84 -3.11
N SER A 11 -3.47 -11.07 -3.02
CA SER A 11 -3.87 -11.88 -4.17
C SER A 11 -5.38 -12.08 -4.14
N ALA A 12 -6.06 -11.72 -5.24
CA ALA A 12 -7.51 -11.94 -5.35
C ALA A 12 -7.86 -13.43 -5.48
N ILE A 13 -6.92 -14.28 -5.91
CA ILE A 13 -7.14 -15.74 -6.00
C ILE A 13 -7.11 -16.37 -4.63
N MET A 14 -6.11 -16.01 -3.81
CA MET A 14 -5.95 -16.58 -2.47
C MET A 14 -6.86 -15.89 -1.44
N ALA A 15 -7.52 -14.79 -1.82
CA ALA A 15 -8.28 -13.92 -0.91
C ALA A 15 -7.48 -13.53 0.35
N GLN A 16 -6.16 -13.38 0.20
CA GLN A 16 -5.25 -13.10 1.30
C GLN A 16 -4.34 -11.91 0.98
N CYS A 17 -3.91 -11.23 2.04
CA CYS A 17 -2.93 -10.16 1.97
C CYS A 17 -1.71 -10.52 2.81
N THR A 18 -0.56 -9.94 2.46
CA THR A 18 0.62 -9.93 3.32
C THR A 18 0.31 -9.20 4.63
N GLN A 19 1.19 -9.38 5.60
CA GLN A 19 1.15 -8.54 6.80
C GLN A 19 1.26 -7.06 6.39
N PRO A 20 0.53 -6.16 7.07
CA PRO A 20 0.64 -4.73 6.83
C PRO A 20 2.06 -4.24 7.12
N VAL A 21 2.63 -3.49 6.18
CA VAL A 21 3.95 -2.87 6.32
C VAL A 21 3.78 -1.37 6.45
N GLU A 22 4.38 -0.80 7.50
CA GLU A 22 4.43 0.65 7.69
C GLU A 22 5.52 1.26 6.81
N MET A 23 5.13 2.20 5.94
CA MET A 23 6.00 2.74 4.90
C MET A 23 6.49 4.17 5.18
N GLY A 24 5.99 4.80 6.26
CA GLY A 24 6.38 6.13 6.70
C GLY A 24 5.21 7.02 7.12
N THR A 25 5.54 8.22 7.62
CA THR A 25 4.56 9.23 8.03
C THR A 25 4.60 10.48 7.15
N TYR A 26 3.43 11.08 6.93
CA TYR A 26 3.23 12.22 6.04
C TYR A 26 2.51 13.38 6.75
N ASN A 27 2.69 14.61 6.25
CA ASN A 27 2.13 15.82 6.88
C ASN A 27 0.64 16.05 6.57
N SER A 28 0.13 15.43 5.52
CA SER A 28 -1.28 15.51 5.12
C SER A 28 -1.79 14.15 4.66
N HIS A 29 -3.13 13.97 4.72
CA HIS A 29 -3.76 12.77 4.17
C HIS A 29 -3.55 12.67 2.66
N TYR A 30 -3.56 13.82 1.97
CA TYR A 30 -3.30 13.93 0.54
C TYR A 30 -1.92 13.39 0.17
N ASP A 31 -0.86 13.80 0.88
CA ASP A 31 0.50 13.34 0.62
C ASP A 31 0.63 11.84 0.90
N CYS A 32 0.00 11.37 1.99
CA CYS A 32 -0.02 9.96 2.35
C CYS A 32 -0.70 9.09 1.28
N ALA A 33 -1.90 9.48 0.84
CA ALA A 33 -2.67 8.71 -0.15
C ALA A 33 -1.97 8.71 -1.51
N THR A 34 -1.45 9.86 -1.94
CA THR A 34 -0.64 9.99 -3.16
C THR A 34 0.58 9.08 -3.12
N ALA A 35 1.31 9.08 -2.00
CA ALA A 35 2.46 8.20 -1.82
C ALA A 35 2.08 6.71 -1.79
N GLY A 36 0.90 6.37 -1.24
CA GLY A 36 0.34 5.01 -1.28
C GLY A 36 0.15 4.50 -2.71
N PHE A 37 -0.47 5.32 -3.59
CA PHE A 37 -0.63 4.96 -5.00
C PHE A 37 0.71 4.84 -5.74
N ILE A 38 1.64 5.78 -5.54
CA ILE A 38 2.95 5.75 -6.19
C ILE A 38 3.71 4.47 -5.78
N LYS A 39 3.78 4.18 -4.48
CA LYS A 39 4.46 2.99 -3.95
C LYS A 39 3.78 1.69 -4.40
N GLY A 40 2.44 1.65 -4.42
CA GLY A 40 1.69 0.51 -4.94
C GLY A 40 1.97 0.25 -6.42
N MET A 41 2.01 1.30 -7.24
CA MET A 41 2.37 1.18 -8.66
C MET A 41 3.79 0.68 -8.85
N THR A 42 4.75 1.18 -8.06
CA THR A 42 6.13 0.67 -8.07
C THR A 42 6.17 -0.81 -7.73
N ALA A 43 5.49 -1.24 -6.66
CA ALA A 43 5.45 -2.65 -6.25
C ALA A 43 4.86 -3.55 -7.35
N LEU A 44 3.78 -3.15 -8.02
CA LEU A 44 3.21 -3.91 -9.13
C LEU A 44 4.21 -4.05 -10.30
N ARG A 45 4.96 -2.99 -10.60
CA ARG A 45 6.00 -3.04 -11.65
C ARG A 45 7.16 -3.95 -11.27
N GLU A 46 7.59 -3.94 -10.01
CA GLU A 46 8.66 -4.81 -9.50
C GLU A 46 8.25 -6.28 -9.47
N LEU A 47 6.99 -6.59 -9.14
CA LEU A 47 6.43 -7.95 -9.19
C LEU A 47 6.35 -8.50 -10.62
N GLY A 48 6.18 -7.62 -11.61
CA GLY A 48 6.14 -7.97 -13.02
C GLY A 48 4.75 -8.41 -13.51
N GLU A 49 4.49 -8.17 -14.80
CA GLU A 49 3.19 -8.36 -15.44
C GLU A 49 2.68 -9.80 -15.34
N GLU A 50 3.54 -10.79 -15.60
CA GLU A 50 3.16 -12.20 -15.56
C GLU A 50 2.63 -12.61 -14.18
N TYR A 51 3.40 -12.32 -13.12
CA TYR A 51 3.03 -12.67 -11.75
C TYR A 51 1.79 -11.91 -11.28
N VAL A 52 1.71 -10.61 -11.59
CA VAL A 52 0.54 -9.78 -11.25
C VAL A 52 -0.73 -10.35 -11.88
N ASN A 53 -0.66 -10.78 -13.15
CA ASN A 53 -1.80 -11.36 -13.86
C ASN A 53 -2.14 -12.76 -13.34
N GLU A 54 -1.15 -13.65 -13.20
CA GLU A 54 -1.35 -15.04 -12.79
C GLU A 54 -1.97 -15.11 -11.39
N LYS A 55 -1.48 -14.31 -10.44
CA LYS A 55 -1.94 -14.33 -9.04
C LYS A 55 -3.03 -13.29 -8.75
N ARG A 56 -3.44 -12.51 -9.75
CA ARG A 56 -4.40 -11.38 -9.63
C ARG A 56 -4.01 -10.48 -8.46
N MET A 57 -2.79 -9.99 -8.51
CA MET A 57 -2.21 -9.19 -7.44
C MET A 57 -2.87 -7.81 -7.39
N LEU A 58 -3.12 -7.32 -6.17
CA LEU A 58 -3.67 -6.00 -5.92
C LEU A 58 -2.99 -5.37 -4.71
N MET A 59 -2.83 -4.04 -4.76
CA MET A 59 -2.22 -3.26 -3.68
C MET A 59 -3.31 -2.61 -2.85
N ASN A 60 -3.32 -2.89 -1.55
CA ASN A 60 -4.14 -2.19 -0.58
C ASN A 60 -3.26 -1.25 0.24
N PHE A 61 -3.76 -0.06 0.55
CA PHE A 61 -3.09 0.83 1.48
C PHE A 61 -4.11 1.62 2.30
N SER A 62 -3.66 2.13 3.44
CA SER A 62 -4.44 3.02 4.28
C SER A 62 -3.56 4.11 4.88
N CYS A 63 -4.20 5.25 5.16
CA CYS A 63 -3.57 6.43 5.74
C CYS A 63 -4.27 6.76 7.06
N ARG A 64 -3.66 6.37 8.17
CA ARG A 64 -4.24 6.57 9.52
C ARG A 64 -3.67 7.83 10.15
N SER A 65 -4.53 8.71 10.65
CA SER A 65 -4.09 9.86 11.44
C SER A 65 -3.41 9.35 12.71
N GLN A 66 -2.21 9.87 12.96
CA GLN A 66 -1.50 9.70 14.21
C GLN A 66 -1.80 10.96 15.03
N GLU A 67 -2.64 10.83 16.05
CA GLU A 67 -2.73 11.90 17.06
C GLU A 67 -1.41 11.91 17.81
N THR A 68 -0.72 13.05 17.75
CA THR A 68 0.46 13.28 18.58
C THR A 68 -0.07 13.50 19.98
N THR A 69 -0.02 12.47 20.83
CA THR A 69 -0.24 12.63 22.28
C THR A 69 0.79 13.59 22.86
#